data_AF-A0A5A7TB70-F1
#
_entry.id   AF-A0A5A7TB70-F1
#
_cell.length_a   1.000
_cell.length_b   1.000
_cell.length_c   1.000
_cell.angle_alpha   90.00
_cell.angle_beta   90.00
_cell.angle_gamma   90.00
#
_symmetry.space_group_name_H-M   'P 1'
#
loop_
_entity.id
_entity.type
_entity.pdbx_description
1 polymer ?
#
loop_
_entity_poly.entity_id
_entity_poly.type
_entity_poly.pdbx_seq_one_letter_code
_entity_poly.pdbx_strand_id
1 'polypeptide(L)'
;MANLSTLVHELRERIAASSSTPNRADDFGLEVRFRAFLPNLLHDHVVPSSSVNEREVVAVLKLISITARNFPGVFYHGKASAVLPVIARILPFFAETTIQAQHGVIFETVGSLLSLLRTGARDAYRQFFLDAMSVVEDILYTASLGTDTSSFVESTSINLNCFCESLKGIFEDPDHLVDLPEVNRPTNGSGILINLTGKKRWRPFATWIIKLLGRCLAEGTVYVEGLISMSDVSAACSLLCYGDADLQMACFDFARIVGLVIDDIVPYQPLIQSISTILSEDKQGLPVFRNIPYDTSIGGCLNVLYSSCCDDVVKLTAADMVGIFSQSLWRTKSMELKVSLCNAYMRIAKICPSHIWRPEILVDMLSFPEPCFALIDCFKAVLSILGPDYVGGSLPGMGSSELSNKSIETSRIGEKRPFEDLDIVKKKRPKMDGEIVSSEADIMVECKKPHVKICETEETYANNLHNLLVSFVGCLKASSIRADALRPEVSLTALSMLCIAFCRYPETRLSMVIFQEMISWIPWIYEQVA
;
A
#
# COMPACT_ATOMS: atom_id res chain seq x y z
N MET A 1 -10.29 -50.90 -7.33
CA MET A 1 -9.91 -49.53 -7.73
C MET A 1 -11.04 -48.61 -7.32
N ALA A 2 -10.83 -47.72 -6.35
CA ALA A 2 -11.85 -46.75 -5.97
C ALA A 2 -12.05 -45.77 -7.14
N ASN A 3 -13.29 -45.57 -7.56
CA ASN A 3 -13.61 -44.57 -8.59
C ASN A 3 -13.39 -43.17 -7.99
N LEU A 4 -12.84 -42.22 -8.75
CA LEU A 4 -12.58 -40.84 -8.28
C LEU A 4 -13.83 -40.21 -7.65
N SER A 5 -15.00 -40.49 -8.22
CA SER A 5 -16.29 -40.05 -7.68
C SER A 5 -16.56 -40.59 -6.27
N THR A 6 -16.19 -41.85 -5.98
CA THR A 6 -16.34 -42.46 -4.65
C THR A 6 -15.38 -41.82 -3.67
N LEU A 7 -14.14 -41.58 -4.09
CA LEU A 7 -13.10 -40.96 -3.26
C LEU A 7 -13.46 -39.52 -2.88
N VAL A 8 -14.00 -38.74 -3.83
CA VAL A 8 -14.49 -37.38 -3.61
C VAL A 8 -15.73 -37.37 -2.72
N HIS A 9 -16.63 -38.36 -2.84
CA HIS A 9 -17.78 -38.50 -1.95
C HIS A 9 -17.34 -38.79 -0.51
N GLU A 10 -16.42 -39.73 -0.32
CA GLU A 10 -15.85 -40.10 0.98
C GLU A 10 -15.13 -38.89 1.63
N LEU A 11 -14.40 -38.10 0.83
CA LEU A 11 -13.80 -36.84 1.29
C LEU A 11 -14.84 -35.81 1.73
N ARG A 12 -15.94 -35.63 0.97
CA ARG A 12 -17.02 -34.70 1.33
C ARG A 12 -17.74 -35.13 2.60
N GLU A 13 -18.07 -36.42 2.73
CA GLU A 13 -18.69 -36.95 3.95
C GLU A 13 -17.80 -36.74 5.16
N ARG A 14 -16.49 -36.90 5.01
CA ARG A 14 -15.52 -36.69 6.08
C ARG A 14 -15.39 -35.24 6.51
N ILE A 15 -15.36 -34.31 5.55
CA ILE A 15 -15.37 -32.88 5.84
C ILE A 15 -16.69 -32.46 6.52
N ALA A 16 -17.81 -33.07 6.13
CA ALA A 16 -19.09 -32.83 6.80
C ALA A 16 -19.13 -33.43 8.22
N ALA A 17 -18.47 -34.58 8.43
CA ALA A 17 -18.43 -35.29 9.72
C ALA A 17 -17.40 -34.72 10.70
N SER A 18 -16.40 -33.93 10.25
CA SER A 18 -15.35 -33.38 11.10
C SER A 18 -15.85 -32.37 12.15
N SER A 19 -17.14 -32.01 12.15
CA SER A 19 -17.81 -31.31 13.26
C SER A 19 -18.06 -32.20 14.48
N SER A 20 -17.94 -33.53 14.35
CA SER A 20 -18.10 -34.50 15.43
C SER A 20 -16.86 -35.41 15.51
N THR A 21 -16.14 -35.34 16.63
CA THR A 21 -15.01 -36.19 17.09
C THR A 21 -14.05 -36.78 16.02
N PRO A 22 -12.75 -36.40 16.01
CA PRO A 22 -11.80 -36.83 14.98
C PRO A 22 -11.46 -38.32 15.05
N ASN A 23 -11.72 -39.06 13.98
CA ASN A 23 -11.49 -40.50 13.88
C ASN A 23 -10.20 -40.80 13.08
N ARG A 24 -9.04 -40.65 13.73
CA ARG A 24 -7.69 -40.62 13.11
C ARG A 24 -7.31 -41.84 12.25
N ALA A 25 -7.84 -43.03 12.55
CA ALA A 25 -7.45 -44.27 11.85
C ALA A 25 -8.02 -44.34 10.42
N ASP A 26 -9.26 -43.89 10.25
CA ASP A 26 -9.89 -43.88 8.94
C ASP A 26 -9.37 -42.73 8.05
N ASP A 27 -8.98 -41.61 8.66
CA ASP A 27 -8.38 -40.48 7.94
C ASP A 27 -7.06 -40.90 7.29
N PHE A 28 -6.22 -41.69 7.99
CA PHE A 28 -5.01 -42.25 7.42
C PHE A 28 -5.29 -43.17 6.21
N GLY A 29 -6.33 -44.01 6.30
CA GLY A 29 -6.74 -44.87 5.20
C GLY A 29 -7.19 -44.07 3.97
N LEU A 30 -7.93 -42.97 4.17
CA LEU A 30 -8.34 -42.05 3.11
C LEU A 30 -7.13 -41.33 2.51
N GLU A 31 -6.20 -40.87 3.35
CA GLU A 31 -4.98 -40.17 2.93
C GLU A 31 -4.11 -41.03 2.01
N VAL A 32 -3.91 -42.30 2.37
CA VAL A 32 -3.13 -43.25 1.55
C VAL A 32 -3.77 -43.47 0.18
N ARG A 33 -5.10 -43.59 0.11
CA ARG A 33 -5.80 -43.74 -1.17
C ARG A 33 -5.66 -42.47 -2.00
N PHE A 34 -5.90 -41.29 -1.41
CA PHE A 34 -5.74 -40.01 -2.12
C PHE A 34 -4.32 -39.81 -2.62
N ARG A 35 -3.31 -40.17 -1.83
CA ARG A 35 -1.90 -40.10 -2.22
C ARG A 35 -1.60 -40.98 -3.45
N ALA A 36 -2.25 -42.13 -3.59
CA ALA A 36 -2.08 -42.99 -4.77
C ALA A 36 -2.78 -42.43 -6.03
N PHE A 37 -3.88 -41.70 -5.88
CA PHE A 37 -4.64 -41.16 -7.02
C PHE A 37 -4.22 -39.76 -7.46
N LEU A 38 -3.73 -38.93 -6.54
CA LEU A 38 -3.40 -37.53 -6.79
C LEU A 38 -2.33 -37.32 -7.88
N PRO A 39 -1.24 -38.10 -7.94
CA PRO A 39 -0.24 -37.98 -9.00
C PRO A 39 -0.84 -38.11 -10.41
N ASN A 40 -1.76 -39.06 -10.60
CA ASN A 40 -2.42 -39.29 -11.88
C ASN A 40 -3.33 -38.10 -12.27
N LEU A 41 -4.10 -37.57 -11.31
CA LEU A 41 -4.93 -36.38 -11.56
C LEU A 41 -4.10 -35.15 -11.95
N LEU A 42 -2.96 -34.97 -11.28
CA LEU A 42 -2.02 -33.90 -11.61
C LEU A 42 -1.39 -34.15 -12.99
N HIS A 43 -1.04 -35.40 -13.29
CA HIS A 43 -0.46 -35.80 -14.56
C HIS A 43 -1.39 -35.51 -15.74
N ASP A 44 -2.64 -35.92 -15.62
CA ASP A 44 -3.62 -35.89 -16.71
C ASP A 44 -4.22 -34.51 -16.93
N HIS A 45 -4.48 -33.76 -15.84
CA HIS A 45 -5.23 -32.50 -15.94
C HIS A 45 -4.39 -31.25 -15.67
N VAL A 46 -3.36 -31.32 -14.83
CA VAL A 46 -2.56 -30.14 -14.44
C VAL A 46 -1.31 -30.05 -15.31
N VAL A 47 -1.53 -29.76 -16.59
CA VAL A 47 -0.48 -29.53 -17.60
C VAL A 47 -0.71 -28.16 -18.25
N PRO A 48 0.18 -27.16 -18.05
CA PRO A 48 0.07 -25.86 -18.69
C PRO A 48 0.10 -25.98 -20.22
N SER A 49 -0.98 -25.58 -20.90
CA SER A 49 -1.04 -25.54 -22.37
C SER A 49 -2.11 -24.57 -22.87
N SER A 50 -2.00 -24.17 -24.14
CA SER A 50 -2.99 -23.30 -24.79
C SER A 50 -4.35 -23.96 -25.02
N SER A 51 -4.50 -25.27 -24.79
CA SER A 51 -5.72 -26.04 -25.00
C SER A 51 -6.24 -26.71 -23.71
N VAL A 52 -5.86 -26.18 -22.54
CA VAL A 52 -6.27 -26.71 -21.24
C VAL A 52 -7.79 -26.71 -21.06
N ASN A 53 -8.32 -27.82 -20.53
CA ASN A 53 -9.71 -27.88 -20.04
C ASN A 53 -9.83 -27.15 -18.69
N GLU A 54 -10.23 -25.88 -18.74
CA GLU A 54 -10.38 -25.00 -17.57
C GLU A 54 -11.19 -25.64 -16.44
N ARG A 55 -12.30 -26.33 -16.76
CA ARG A 55 -13.20 -26.89 -15.75
C ARG A 55 -12.54 -28.00 -14.93
N GLU A 56 -11.79 -28.87 -15.61
CA GLU A 56 -11.09 -29.98 -14.97
C GLU A 56 -9.93 -29.48 -14.10
N VAL A 57 -9.13 -28.55 -14.63
CA VAL A 57 -8.04 -27.92 -13.85
C VAL A 57 -8.59 -27.25 -12.60
N VAL A 58 -9.65 -26.44 -12.73
CA VAL A 58 -10.27 -25.78 -11.57
C VAL A 58 -10.80 -26.80 -10.56
N ALA A 59 -11.41 -27.89 -11.00
CA ALA A 59 -11.90 -28.93 -10.12
C ALA A 59 -10.76 -29.61 -9.34
N VAL A 60 -9.66 -29.94 -10.03
CA VAL A 60 -8.46 -30.54 -9.42
C VAL A 60 -7.79 -29.57 -8.45
N LEU A 61 -7.62 -28.30 -8.82
CA LEU A 61 -7.04 -27.28 -7.94
C LEU A 61 -7.86 -27.05 -6.67
N LYS A 62 -9.20 -27.02 -6.79
CA LYS A 62 -10.10 -26.93 -5.63
C LYS A 62 -10.00 -28.16 -4.74
N LEU A 63 -9.93 -29.35 -5.34
CA LEU A 63 -9.72 -30.59 -4.60
C LEU A 63 -8.40 -30.54 -3.82
N ILE A 64 -7.29 -30.16 -4.46
CA ILE A 64 -5.98 -30.01 -3.81
C ILE A 64 -6.05 -29.02 -2.64
N SER A 65 -6.67 -27.86 -2.84
CA SER A 65 -6.81 -26.84 -1.79
C SER A 65 -7.57 -27.38 -0.56
N ILE A 66 -8.69 -28.06 -0.80
CA ILE A 66 -9.51 -28.68 0.26
C ILE A 66 -8.72 -29.80 0.96
N THR A 67 -8.06 -30.67 0.21
CA THR A 67 -7.26 -31.76 0.75
C THR A 67 -6.09 -31.23 1.56
N ALA A 68 -5.41 -30.16 1.11
CA ALA A 68 -4.30 -29.56 1.83
C ALA A 68 -4.75 -29.01 3.20
N ARG A 69 -5.94 -28.43 3.28
CA ARG A 69 -6.49 -27.86 4.53
C ARG A 69 -6.94 -28.92 5.53
N ASN A 70 -7.55 -30.01 5.06
CA ASN A 70 -8.22 -30.99 5.93
C ASN A 70 -7.42 -32.28 6.15
N PHE A 71 -6.62 -32.69 5.16
CA PHE A 71 -5.87 -33.93 5.13
C PHE A 71 -4.42 -33.68 4.69
N PRO A 72 -3.64 -32.90 5.46
CA PRO A 72 -2.28 -32.50 5.08
C PRO A 72 -1.36 -33.71 4.89
N GLY A 73 -1.66 -34.83 5.55
CA GLY A 73 -0.89 -36.07 5.42
C GLY A 73 -0.89 -36.64 4.00
N VAL A 74 -1.88 -36.33 3.14
CA VAL A 74 -1.85 -36.72 1.72
C VAL A 74 -0.55 -36.29 1.04
N PHE A 75 -0.10 -35.07 1.33
CA PHE A 75 1.05 -34.46 0.68
C PHE A 75 2.38 -34.73 1.39
N TYR A 76 2.32 -35.18 2.64
CA TYR A 76 3.52 -35.49 3.42
C TYR A 76 4.03 -36.89 3.08
N HIS A 77 5.04 -36.96 2.22
CA HIS A 77 5.79 -38.20 1.99
C HIS A 77 6.93 -38.33 3.01
N GLY A 78 6.59 -38.38 4.30
CA GLY A 78 7.57 -38.39 5.41
C GLY A 78 8.28 -37.05 5.66
N LYS A 79 8.19 -36.09 4.73
CA LYS A 79 8.69 -34.71 4.86
C LYS A 79 7.67 -33.73 4.32
N ALA A 80 7.52 -32.57 4.97
CA ALA A 80 6.59 -31.54 4.52
C ALA A 80 7.03 -30.83 3.22
N SER A 81 8.31 -30.88 2.86
CA SER A 81 8.84 -30.36 1.60
C SER A 81 8.32 -31.10 0.36
N ALA A 82 7.71 -32.27 0.52
CA ALA A 82 7.10 -33.03 -0.57
C ALA A 82 5.90 -32.33 -1.26
N VAL A 83 5.43 -31.19 -0.72
CA VAL A 83 4.47 -30.31 -1.40
C VAL A 83 5.09 -29.51 -2.56
N LEU A 84 6.41 -29.31 -2.57
CA LEU A 84 7.09 -28.43 -3.53
C LEU A 84 6.94 -28.86 -5.00
N PRO A 85 7.01 -30.16 -5.37
CA PRO A 85 6.69 -30.60 -6.73
C PRO A 85 5.29 -30.23 -7.18
N VAL A 86 4.30 -30.29 -6.27
CA VAL A 86 2.92 -29.92 -6.55
C VAL A 86 2.80 -28.42 -6.79
N ILE A 87 3.45 -27.61 -5.94
CA ILE A 87 3.51 -26.15 -6.13
C ILE A 87 4.18 -25.83 -7.47
N ALA A 88 5.32 -26.46 -7.77
CA ALA A 88 6.09 -26.24 -8.99
C ALA A 88 5.30 -26.57 -10.27
N ARG A 89 4.45 -27.60 -10.21
CA ARG A 89 3.56 -27.96 -11.32
C ARG A 89 2.40 -26.97 -11.51
N ILE A 90 2.00 -26.27 -10.46
CA ILE A 90 0.88 -25.32 -10.46
C ILE A 90 1.34 -23.89 -10.83
N LEU A 91 2.52 -23.44 -10.39
CA LEU A 91 2.99 -22.06 -10.61
C LEU A 91 2.97 -21.57 -12.08
N PRO A 92 3.37 -22.38 -13.10
CA PRO A 92 3.36 -21.92 -14.48
C PRO A 92 1.99 -21.48 -15.00
N PHE A 93 0.90 -21.96 -14.38
CA PHE A 93 -0.46 -21.55 -14.74
C PHE A 93 -0.72 -20.05 -14.53
N PHE A 94 0.05 -19.36 -13.68
CA PHE A 94 -0.04 -17.91 -13.58
C PHE A 94 0.41 -17.17 -14.85
N ALA A 95 1.22 -17.80 -15.71
CA ALA A 95 1.60 -17.26 -17.01
C ALA A 95 0.64 -17.67 -18.15
N GLU A 96 -0.28 -18.61 -17.90
CA GLU A 96 -1.21 -19.11 -18.92
C GLU A 96 -2.43 -18.19 -19.08
N THR A 97 -2.68 -17.76 -20.32
CA THR A 97 -3.74 -16.78 -20.64
C THR A 97 -5.13 -17.38 -20.67
N THR A 98 -5.25 -18.69 -20.93
CA THR A 98 -6.54 -19.40 -21.09
C THR A 98 -7.34 -19.48 -19.80
N ILE A 99 -6.66 -19.49 -18.66
CA ILE A 99 -7.22 -19.69 -17.33
C ILE A 99 -7.03 -18.46 -16.42
N GLN A 100 -6.78 -17.28 -17.02
CA GLN A 100 -6.51 -16.03 -16.29
C GLN A 100 -7.65 -15.67 -15.31
N ALA A 101 -8.91 -15.92 -15.70
CA ALA A 101 -10.08 -15.71 -14.84
C ALA A 101 -10.08 -16.58 -13.57
N GLN A 102 -9.32 -17.68 -13.57
CA GLN A 102 -9.24 -18.64 -12.48
C GLN A 102 -7.94 -18.53 -11.67
N HIS A 103 -7.08 -17.55 -11.95
CA HIS A 103 -5.83 -17.38 -11.20
C HIS A 103 -6.06 -17.16 -9.70
N GLY A 104 -7.22 -16.64 -9.28
CA GLY A 104 -7.61 -16.59 -7.88
C GLY A 104 -7.74 -17.96 -7.22
N VAL A 105 -8.22 -18.98 -7.95
CA VAL A 105 -8.28 -20.36 -7.45
C VAL A 105 -6.87 -20.93 -7.29
N ILE A 106 -6.00 -20.68 -8.26
CA ILE A 106 -4.58 -21.10 -8.23
C ILE A 106 -3.89 -20.49 -7.01
N PHE A 107 -4.08 -19.18 -6.80
CA PHE A 107 -3.56 -18.46 -5.65
C PHE A 107 -3.98 -19.08 -4.31
N GLU A 108 -5.26 -19.45 -4.18
CA GLU A 108 -5.77 -20.12 -2.97
C GLU A 108 -5.21 -21.54 -2.79
N THR A 109 -5.03 -22.28 -3.88
CA THR A 109 -4.43 -23.62 -3.84
C THR A 109 -2.96 -23.55 -3.43
N VAL A 110 -2.17 -22.70 -4.08
CA VAL A 110 -0.75 -22.49 -3.74
C VAL A 110 -0.61 -21.99 -2.31
N GLY A 111 -1.43 -21.03 -1.87
CA GLY A 111 -1.43 -20.55 -0.48
C GLY A 111 -1.71 -21.65 0.54
N SER A 112 -2.66 -22.55 0.25
CA SER A 112 -2.96 -23.68 1.13
C SER A 112 -1.79 -24.66 1.25
N LEU A 113 -1.10 -24.96 0.14
CA LEU A 113 0.11 -25.78 0.13
C LEU A 113 1.28 -25.09 0.84
N LEU A 114 1.46 -23.79 0.64
CA LEU A 114 2.48 -23.00 1.32
C LEU A 114 2.24 -22.93 2.83
N SER A 115 0.99 -22.95 3.31
CA SER A 115 0.71 -23.05 4.74
C SER A 115 1.18 -24.40 5.34
N LEU A 116 1.13 -25.49 4.57
CA LEU A 116 1.70 -26.77 4.98
C LEU A 116 3.23 -26.70 5.05
N LEU A 117 3.86 -26.08 4.05
CA LEU A 117 5.31 -25.89 4.04
C LEU A 117 5.77 -25.01 5.22
N ARG A 118 5.05 -23.91 5.49
CA ARG A 118 5.30 -22.99 6.60
C ARG A 118 5.25 -23.67 7.96
N THR A 119 4.33 -24.63 8.15
CA THR A 119 4.16 -25.34 9.43
C THR A 119 5.05 -26.58 9.57
N GLY A 120 5.33 -27.28 8.46
CA GLY A 120 6.06 -28.55 8.48
C GLY A 120 7.52 -28.49 8.03
N ALA A 121 7.95 -27.49 7.25
CA ALA A 121 9.32 -27.34 6.76
C ALA A 121 9.70 -25.86 6.55
N ARG A 122 9.96 -25.16 7.66
CA ARG A 122 10.22 -23.70 7.68
C ARG A 122 11.37 -23.25 6.78
N ASP A 123 12.45 -24.02 6.69
CA ASP A 123 13.61 -23.62 5.88
C ASP A 123 13.32 -23.75 4.37
N ALA A 124 12.58 -24.78 3.97
CA ALA A 124 12.10 -24.91 2.60
C ALA A 124 11.09 -23.79 2.26
N TYR A 125 10.26 -23.38 3.22
CA TYR A 125 9.37 -22.22 3.05
C TYR A 125 10.14 -20.90 2.89
N ARG A 126 11.22 -20.70 3.66
CA ARG A 126 12.12 -19.55 3.51
C ARG A 126 12.82 -19.54 2.16
N GLN A 127 13.35 -20.69 1.71
CA GLN A 127 13.99 -20.79 0.41
C GLN A 127 13.01 -20.50 -0.73
N PHE A 128 11.78 -21.02 -0.65
CA PHE A 128 10.72 -20.69 -1.60
C PHE A 128 10.47 -19.18 -1.69
N PHE A 129 10.43 -18.52 -0.53
CA PHE A 129 10.23 -17.08 -0.47
C PHE A 129 11.39 -16.30 -1.11
N LEU A 130 12.64 -16.69 -0.83
CA LEU A 130 13.83 -16.09 -1.45
C LEU A 130 13.83 -16.25 -2.96
N ASP A 131 13.58 -17.45 -3.46
CA ASP A 131 13.51 -17.71 -4.90
C ASP A 131 12.37 -16.90 -5.56
N ALA A 132 11.23 -16.74 -4.88
CA ALA A 132 10.13 -15.91 -5.39
C ALA A 132 10.49 -14.42 -5.47
N MET A 133 11.35 -13.91 -4.58
CA MET A 133 11.89 -12.54 -4.66
C MET A 133 12.84 -12.39 -5.85
N SER A 134 13.76 -13.34 -6.04
CA SER A 134 14.64 -13.36 -7.22
C SER A 134 13.85 -13.42 -8.52
N VAL A 135 12.73 -14.16 -8.54
CA VAL A 135 11.81 -14.17 -9.69
C VAL A 135 11.26 -12.78 -10.00
N VAL A 136 10.94 -11.97 -8.99
CA VAL A 136 10.47 -10.59 -9.22
C VAL A 136 11.56 -9.73 -9.85
N GLU A 137 12.82 -9.87 -9.41
CA GLU A 137 13.97 -9.19 -10.02
C GLU A 137 14.16 -9.59 -11.49
N ASP A 138 14.10 -10.90 -11.80
CA ASP A 138 14.22 -11.42 -13.16
C ASP A 138 13.06 -10.96 -14.07
N ILE A 139 11.85 -10.87 -13.51
CA ILE A 139 10.69 -10.33 -14.24
C ILE A 139 10.86 -8.84 -14.50
N LEU A 140 11.39 -8.06 -13.55
CA LEU A 140 11.68 -6.64 -13.76
C LEU A 140 12.66 -6.46 -14.92
N TYR A 141 13.71 -7.29 -14.99
CA TYR A 141 14.63 -7.31 -16.12
C TYR A 141 13.91 -7.67 -17.44
N THR A 142 13.01 -8.65 -17.41
CA THR A 142 12.19 -9.01 -18.57
C THR A 142 11.28 -7.85 -19.02
N ALA A 143 10.70 -7.11 -18.06
CA ALA A 143 9.81 -5.99 -18.32
C ALA A 143 10.56 -4.80 -18.95
N SER A 144 11.77 -4.50 -18.49
CA SER A 144 12.61 -3.41 -19.02
C SER A 144 13.11 -3.71 -20.44
N LEU A 145 13.39 -4.97 -20.77
CA LEU A 145 13.69 -5.38 -22.15
C LEU A 145 12.48 -5.22 -23.08
N GLY A 146 11.27 -5.45 -22.57
CA GLY A 146 10.03 -5.39 -23.35
C GLY A 146 9.54 -3.99 -23.73
N THR A 147 10.16 -2.92 -23.23
CA THR A 147 9.86 -1.52 -23.63
C THR A 147 10.60 -1.10 -24.90
N ASP A 148 11.77 -1.68 -25.17
CA ASP A 148 12.56 -1.43 -26.38
C ASP A 148 12.06 -2.31 -27.55
N THR A 149 10.85 -2.01 -28.00
CA THR A 149 10.19 -2.71 -29.12
C THR A 149 10.87 -2.50 -30.49
N SER A 150 12.00 -1.79 -30.55
CA SER A 150 12.79 -1.61 -31.78
C SER A 150 13.91 -2.65 -31.97
N SER A 151 14.27 -3.45 -30.95
CA SER A 151 15.42 -4.37 -31.02
C SER A 151 15.09 -5.85 -30.92
N PHE A 152 13.85 -6.23 -30.60
CA PHE A 152 13.45 -7.64 -30.54
C PHE A 152 12.84 -8.09 -31.85
N VAL A 153 13.56 -8.98 -32.55
CA VAL A 153 12.95 -9.83 -33.59
C VAL A 153 11.81 -10.60 -32.91
N GLU A 154 10.61 -10.58 -33.51
CA GLU A 154 9.35 -11.22 -33.06
C GLU A 154 9.46 -12.73 -32.70
N SER A 155 10.64 -13.34 -32.82
CA SER A 155 10.90 -14.76 -32.67
C SER A 155 11.63 -15.19 -31.39
N THR A 156 12.03 -14.28 -30.50
CA THR A 156 12.82 -14.65 -29.30
C THR A 156 11.88 -14.99 -28.13
N SER A 157 11.69 -16.28 -27.83
CA SER A 157 10.93 -16.70 -26.65
C SER A 157 11.70 -16.36 -25.37
N ILE A 158 11.04 -15.67 -24.44
CA ILE A 158 11.59 -15.36 -23.12
C ILE A 158 11.16 -16.47 -22.17
N ASN A 159 12.11 -17.33 -21.81
CA ASN A 159 11.92 -18.38 -20.82
C ASN A 159 12.71 -18.03 -19.56
N LEU A 160 12.03 -18.02 -18.42
CA LEU A 160 12.62 -17.82 -17.11
C LEU A 160 12.83 -19.19 -16.44
N ASN A 161 14.05 -19.48 -16.01
CA ASN A 161 14.32 -20.60 -15.10
C ASN A 161 14.29 -20.08 -13.66
N CYS A 162 13.39 -20.61 -12.84
CA CYS A 162 13.09 -20.07 -11.51
C CYS A 162 12.94 -21.15 -10.44
N PHE A 163 12.91 -20.77 -9.17
CA PHE A 163 12.79 -21.69 -8.03
C PHE A 163 13.88 -22.76 -7.96
N CYS A 164 15.09 -22.42 -8.43
CA CYS A 164 16.20 -23.37 -8.58
C CYS A 164 16.64 -23.97 -7.24
N GLU A 165 16.85 -23.14 -6.22
CA GLU A 165 17.32 -23.62 -4.91
C GLU A 165 16.20 -24.29 -4.10
N SER A 166 14.96 -23.83 -4.26
CA SER A 166 13.78 -24.45 -3.65
C SER A 166 13.54 -25.87 -4.14
N LEU A 167 13.86 -26.14 -5.40
CA LEU A 167 13.60 -27.44 -6.05
C LEU A 167 14.86 -28.30 -6.20
N LYS A 168 15.98 -27.85 -5.63
CA LYS A 168 17.25 -28.55 -5.68
C LYS A 168 17.16 -29.91 -4.99
N GLY A 169 17.52 -30.98 -5.71
CA GLY A 169 17.45 -32.35 -5.21
C GLY A 169 16.04 -32.90 -4.99
N ILE A 170 14.98 -32.12 -5.21
CA ILE A 170 13.59 -32.58 -4.98
C ILE A 170 13.15 -33.58 -6.04
N PHE A 171 13.46 -33.31 -7.31
CA PHE A 171 13.14 -34.23 -8.41
C PHE A 171 14.15 -35.38 -8.55
N GLU A 172 15.23 -35.37 -7.75
CA GLU A 172 16.18 -36.49 -7.65
C GLU A 172 15.71 -37.53 -6.64
N ASP A 173 14.76 -37.17 -5.76
CA ASP A 173 14.13 -38.08 -4.81
C ASP A 173 13.18 -39.05 -5.56
N PRO A 174 13.39 -40.37 -5.52
CA PRO A 174 12.52 -41.33 -6.21
C PRO A 174 11.08 -41.33 -5.67
N ASP A 175 10.85 -40.82 -4.45
CA ASP A 175 9.55 -40.83 -3.78
C ASP A 175 8.78 -39.50 -3.94
N HIS A 176 9.20 -38.62 -4.85
CA HIS A 176 8.51 -37.36 -5.10
C HIS A 176 7.10 -37.59 -5.67
N LEU A 177 6.15 -36.73 -5.29
CA LEU A 177 4.72 -36.98 -5.56
C LEU A 177 4.35 -36.81 -7.04
N VAL A 178 4.98 -35.88 -7.75
CA VAL A 178 4.65 -35.59 -9.15
C VAL A 178 5.83 -34.96 -9.90
N ASP A 179 6.07 -35.44 -11.13
CA ASP A 179 7.04 -34.84 -12.04
C ASP A 179 6.57 -33.49 -12.62
N LEU A 180 7.50 -32.68 -13.10
CA LEU A 180 7.19 -31.52 -13.94
C LEU A 180 6.84 -31.94 -15.37
N PRO A 181 5.87 -31.27 -16.02
CA PRO A 181 5.67 -31.40 -17.47
C PRO A 181 6.97 -31.09 -18.23
N GLU A 182 7.23 -31.80 -19.34
CA GLU A 182 8.46 -31.64 -20.13
C GLU A 182 8.70 -30.18 -20.57
N VAL A 183 7.62 -29.46 -20.92
CA VAL A 183 7.67 -28.05 -21.33
C VAL A 183 8.17 -27.12 -20.21
N ASN A 184 8.00 -27.52 -18.95
CA ASN A 184 8.40 -26.74 -17.77
C ASN A 184 9.69 -27.26 -17.14
N ARG A 185 10.32 -28.30 -17.69
CA ARG A 185 11.58 -28.83 -17.18
C ARG A 185 12.75 -28.07 -17.84
N PRO A 186 13.66 -27.46 -17.05
CA PRO A 186 14.86 -26.83 -17.61
C PRO A 186 15.78 -27.86 -18.27
N THR A 187 16.48 -27.47 -19.33
CA THR A 187 17.39 -28.38 -20.06
C THR A 187 18.63 -28.75 -19.25
N ASN A 188 19.10 -27.84 -18.40
CA ASN A 188 20.21 -28.06 -17.47
C ASN A 188 19.86 -27.47 -16.10
N GLY A 189 19.99 -28.27 -15.04
CA GLY A 189 19.86 -27.81 -13.65
C GLY A 189 18.49 -28.02 -13.02
N SER A 190 18.32 -27.47 -11.82
CA SER A 190 17.08 -27.51 -11.03
C SER A 190 16.19 -26.30 -11.36
N GLY A 191 14.91 -26.38 -10.98
CA GLY A 191 13.97 -25.26 -11.11
C GLY A 191 12.77 -25.55 -12.02
N ILE A 192 12.10 -24.49 -12.41
CA ILE A 192 10.93 -24.48 -13.29
C ILE A 192 11.21 -23.54 -14.45
N LEU A 193 11.01 -24.03 -15.66
CA LEU A 193 11.06 -23.23 -16.87
C LEU A 193 9.66 -22.66 -17.16
N ILE A 194 9.55 -21.33 -17.22
CA ILE A 194 8.29 -20.62 -17.48
C ILE A 194 8.46 -19.70 -18.68
N ASN A 195 7.57 -19.86 -19.67
CA ASN A 195 7.53 -18.97 -20.83
C ASN A 195 6.78 -17.68 -20.47
N LEU A 196 7.52 -16.57 -20.42
CA LEU A 196 7.04 -15.23 -20.10
C LEU A 196 6.98 -14.31 -21.34
N THR A 197 6.98 -14.89 -22.54
CA THR A 197 6.96 -14.13 -23.79
C THR A 197 5.70 -13.26 -23.89
N GLY A 198 5.90 -11.96 -23.98
CA GLY A 198 4.85 -10.97 -24.19
C GLY A 198 4.08 -10.55 -22.94
N LYS A 199 3.51 -9.34 -22.99
CA LYS A 199 2.81 -8.68 -21.85
C LYS A 199 1.66 -9.51 -21.27
N LYS A 200 1.00 -10.35 -22.08
CA LYS A 200 -0.12 -11.20 -21.64
C LYS A 200 0.30 -12.36 -20.72
N ARG A 201 1.59 -12.73 -20.70
CA ARG A 201 2.11 -13.83 -19.87
C ARG A 201 2.86 -13.31 -18.66
N TRP A 202 3.83 -12.41 -18.87
CA TRP A 202 4.67 -11.95 -17.76
C TRP A 202 3.91 -11.07 -16.76
N ARG A 203 2.95 -10.24 -17.18
CA ARG A 203 2.21 -9.36 -16.26
C ARG A 203 1.36 -10.16 -15.26
N PRO A 204 0.48 -11.09 -15.69
CA PRO A 204 -0.26 -11.91 -14.73
C PRO A 204 0.69 -12.71 -13.82
N PHE A 205 1.76 -13.28 -14.38
CA PHE A 205 2.75 -14.00 -13.59
C PHE A 205 3.35 -13.12 -12.49
N ALA A 206 3.84 -11.92 -12.83
CA ALA A 206 4.35 -10.93 -11.88
C ALA A 206 3.32 -10.60 -10.79
N THR A 207 2.09 -10.28 -11.19
CA THR A 207 1.00 -9.90 -10.29
C THR A 207 0.78 -10.97 -9.22
N TRP A 208 0.73 -12.24 -9.62
CA TRP A 208 0.45 -13.33 -8.70
C TRP A 208 1.64 -13.73 -7.85
N ILE A 209 2.87 -13.63 -8.36
CA ILE A 209 4.08 -13.82 -7.54
C ILE A 209 4.18 -12.74 -6.46
N ILE A 210 3.95 -11.47 -6.79
CA ILE A 210 3.95 -10.37 -5.81
C ILE A 210 2.84 -10.55 -4.77
N LYS A 211 1.63 -10.97 -5.18
CA LYS A 211 0.55 -11.32 -4.25
C LYS A 211 0.93 -12.48 -3.34
N LEU A 212 1.62 -13.50 -3.86
CA LEU A 212 2.09 -14.64 -3.05
C LEU A 212 3.13 -14.20 -2.03
N LEU A 213 4.07 -13.34 -2.40
CA LEU A 213 5.04 -12.75 -1.50
C LEU A 213 4.35 -11.94 -0.39
N GLY A 214 3.38 -11.09 -0.74
CA GLY A 214 2.57 -10.34 0.21
C GLY A 214 1.81 -11.24 1.18
N ARG A 215 1.21 -12.33 0.68
CA ARG A 215 0.56 -13.36 1.51
C ARG A 215 1.55 -14.03 2.46
N CYS A 216 2.73 -14.40 1.98
CA CYS A 216 3.75 -15.03 2.80
C CYS A 216 4.23 -14.13 3.94
N LEU A 217 4.33 -12.82 3.70
CA LEU A 217 4.65 -11.85 4.74
C LEU A 217 3.51 -11.64 5.74
N ALA A 218 2.27 -11.57 5.26
CA ALA A 218 1.10 -11.34 6.12
C ALA A 218 0.76 -12.58 6.99
N GLU A 219 0.90 -13.79 6.45
CA GLU A 219 0.56 -15.05 7.15
C GLU A 219 1.77 -15.68 7.88
N GLY A 220 2.99 -15.25 7.56
CA GLY A 220 4.23 -15.86 8.03
C GLY A 220 4.91 -15.08 9.16
N THR A 221 5.25 -15.78 10.24
CA THR A 221 6.33 -15.36 11.16
C THR A 221 7.69 -15.71 10.56
N VAL A 222 7.89 -15.41 9.28
CA VAL A 222 9.26 -15.44 8.77
C VAL A 222 9.96 -14.32 9.52
N TYR A 223 10.94 -14.64 10.35
CA TYR A 223 11.77 -13.60 10.97
C TYR A 223 12.38 -12.80 9.82
N VAL A 224 11.82 -11.62 9.55
CA VAL A 224 12.04 -10.88 8.32
C VAL A 224 13.38 -10.12 8.36
N GLU A 225 13.98 -10.02 9.54
CA GLU A 225 15.29 -9.38 9.74
C GLU A 225 16.36 -10.14 8.96
N GLY A 226 16.81 -9.55 7.85
CA GLY A 226 17.82 -10.08 6.94
C GLY A 226 17.31 -11.03 5.84
N LEU A 227 16.01 -11.34 5.77
CA LEU A 227 15.45 -12.16 4.68
C LEU A 227 15.09 -11.32 3.45
N ILE A 228 14.64 -10.08 3.68
CA ILE A 228 14.25 -9.16 2.62
C ILE A 228 15.21 -7.99 2.63
N SER A 229 15.73 -7.68 1.46
CA SER A 229 16.57 -6.52 1.22
C SER A 229 15.77 -5.36 0.60
N MET A 230 16.35 -4.17 0.65
CA MET A 230 15.81 -3.00 -0.04
C MET A 230 15.74 -3.21 -1.56
N SER A 231 16.67 -3.98 -2.16
CA SER A 231 16.65 -4.24 -3.60
C SER A 231 15.45 -5.10 -3.99
N ASP A 232 15.11 -6.12 -3.21
CA ASP A 232 13.95 -6.98 -3.48
C ASP A 232 12.64 -6.17 -3.49
N VAL A 233 12.46 -5.31 -2.49
CA VAL A 233 11.28 -4.44 -2.39
C VAL A 233 11.26 -3.42 -3.51
N SER A 234 12.42 -2.82 -3.81
CA SER A 234 12.56 -1.87 -4.91
C SER A 234 12.26 -2.51 -6.26
N ALA A 235 12.63 -3.77 -6.47
CA ALA A 235 12.33 -4.49 -7.70
C ALA A 235 10.83 -4.68 -7.90
N ALA A 236 10.13 -5.13 -6.86
CA ALA A 236 8.67 -5.24 -6.88
C ALA A 236 8.01 -3.87 -7.13
N CYS A 237 8.48 -2.81 -6.48
CA CYS A 237 7.93 -1.47 -6.65
C CYS A 237 8.22 -0.87 -8.04
N SER A 238 9.36 -1.21 -8.64
CA SER A 238 9.74 -0.71 -9.97
C SER A 238 8.84 -1.30 -11.08
N LEU A 239 8.19 -2.43 -10.84
CA LEU A 239 7.20 -3.00 -11.77
C LEU A 239 5.96 -2.11 -11.93
N LEU A 240 5.72 -1.14 -11.03
CA LEU A 240 4.68 -0.12 -11.18
C LEU A 240 4.76 0.59 -12.54
N CYS A 241 5.98 0.84 -13.03
CA CYS A 241 6.25 1.54 -14.29
C CYS A 241 5.89 0.73 -15.54
N TYR A 242 5.75 -0.60 -15.42
CA TYR A 242 5.52 -1.51 -16.55
C TYR A 242 4.15 -2.20 -16.48
N GLY A 243 3.47 -2.10 -15.34
CA GLY A 243 2.26 -2.83 -15.01
C GLY A 243 0.97 -2.29 -15.64
N ASP A 244 -0.06 -3.13 -15.59
CA ASP A 244 -1.45 -2.74 -15.71
C ASP A 244 -2.06 -2.51 -14.31
N ALA A 245 -3.38 -2.31 -14.24
CA ALA A 245 -4.11 -2.09 -13.00
C ALA A 245 -3.80 -3.15 -11.93
N ASP A 246 -3.85 -4.41 -12.33
CA ASP A 246 -3.74 -5.53 -11.40
C ASP A 246 -2.32 -5.66 -10.86
N LEU A 247 -1.30 -5.48 -11.72
CA LEU A 247 0.09 -5.47 -11.28
C LEU A 247 0.38 -4.29 -10.36
N GLN A 248 -0.13 -3.11 -10.70
CA GLN A 248 0.08 -1.91 -9.87
C GLN A 248 -0.56 -2.04 -8.49
N MET A 249 -1.81 -2.54 -8.42
CA MET A 249 -2.45 -2.85 -7.14
C MET A 249 -1.64 -3.86 -6.33
N ALA A 250 -1.14 -4.93 -6.96
CA ALA A 250 -0.29 -5.91 -6.27
C ALA A 250 0.99 -5.28 -5.70
N CYS A 251 1.64 -4.38 -6.44
CA CYS A 251 2.82 -3.66 -5.97
C CYS A 251 2.50 -2.72 -4.80
N PHE A 252 1.40 -1.97 -4.86
CA PHE A 252 0.98 -1.10 -3.75
C PHE A 252 0.60 -1.89 -2.51
N ASP A 253 -0.16 -2.96 -2.66
CA ASP A 253 -0.54 -3.84 -1.55
C ASP A 253 0.68 -4.52 -0.93
N PHE A 254 1.66 -4.92 -1.75
CA PHE A 254 2.92 -5.47 -1.28
C PHE A 254 3.75 -4.45 -0.51
N ALA A 255 3.97 -3.25 -1.06
CA ALA A 255 4.69 -2.18 -0.38
C ALA A 255 4.01 -1.79 0.95
N ARG A 256 2.66 -1.76 0.98
CA ARG A 256 1.88 -1.54 2.19
C ARG A 256 2.15 -2.63 3.24
N ILE A 257 2.15 -3.90 2.85
CA ILE A 257 2.44 -5.02 3.78
C ILE A 257 3.87 -4.92 4.29
N VAL A 258 4.85 -4.65 3.42
CA VAL A 258 6.25 -4.49 3.81
C VAL A 258 6.39 -3.35 4.81
N GLY A 259 5.85 -2.15 4.52
CA GLY A 259 5.95 -1.00 5.43
C GLY A 259 5.25 -1.17 6.78
N LEU A 260 4.31 -2.12 6.91
CA LEU A 260 3.71 -2.49 8.19
C LEU A 260 4.55 -3.49 9.00
N VAL A 261 5.47 -4.21 8.35
CA VAL A 261 6.28 -5.28 8.96
C VAL A 261 7.74 -4.85 9.14
N ILE A 262 8.32 -4.15 8.16
CA ILE A 262 9.67 -3.58 8.17
C ILE A 262 9.63 -2.17 7.56
N ASP A 263 9.92 -1.17 8.37
CA ASP A 263 9.91 0.24 7.97
C ASP A 263 11.13 0.59 7.07
N ASP A 264 12.33 0.15 7.44
CA ASP A 264 13.59 0.67 6.89
C ASP A 264 13.93 0.28 5.44
N ILE A 265 13.22 -0.69 4.86
CA ILE A 265 13.54 -1.22 3.52
C ILE A 265 12.61 -0.72 2.41
N VAL A 266 11.58 0.06 2.77
CA VAL A 266 10.60 0.56 1.79
C VAL A 266 11.17 1.77 1.04
N PRO A 267 11.10 1.80 -0.31
CA PRO A 267 11.51 2.96 -1.10
C PRO A 267 10.44 4.07 -1.01
N TYR A 268 10.37 4.75 0.14
CA TYR A 268 9.31 5.73 0.45
C TYR A 268 9.18 6.85 -0.58
N GLN A 269 10.26 7.58 -0.85
CA GLN A 269 10.22 8.74 -1.74
C GLN A 269 9.81 8.36 -3.18
N PRO A 270 10.46 7.37 -3.85
CA PRO A 270 10.04 6.95 -5.20
C PRO A 270 8.59 6.49 -5.28
N LEU A 271 8.10 5.79 -4.25
CA LEU A 271 6.71 5.32 -4.21
C LEU A 271 5.71 6.48 -4.06
N ILE A 272 5.97 7.41 -3.15
CA ILE A 272 5.12 8.59 -2.98
C ILE A 272 5.08 9.41 -4.28
N GLN A 273 6.23 9.61 -4.93
CA GLN A 273 6.30 10.32 -6.22
C GLN A 273 5.55 9.58 -7.33
N SER A 274 5.63 8.25 -7.36
CA SER A 274 4.86 7.42 -8.30
C SER A 274 3.35 7.56 -8.08
N ILE A 275 2.90 7.53 -6.81
CA ILE A 275 1.50 7.78 -6.44
C ILE A 275 1.09 9.20 -6.87
N SER A 276 1.92 10.21 -6.61
CA SER A 276 1.69 11.60 -7.03
C SER A 276 1.42 11.68 -8.52
N THR A 277 2.29 11.04 -9.30
CA THR A 277 2.24 11.04 -10.76
C THR A 277 0.93 10.39 -11.24
N ILE A 278 0.60 9.19 -10.77
CA ILE A 278 -0.63 8.47 -11.13
C ILE A 278 -1.90 9.27 -10.77
N LEU A 279 -1.87 9.98 -9.64
CA LEU A 279 -2.99 10.79 -9.20
C LEU A 279 -3.13 12.10 -9.99
N SER A 280 -2.03 12.65 -10.51
CA SER A 280 -1.97 13.89 -11.29
C SER A 280 -2.48 13.77 -12.73
N GLU A 281 -2.46 12.56 -13.32
CA GLU A 281 -2.82 12.35 -14.73
C GLU A 281 -4.29 12.80 -15.00
N ASP A 282 -4.45 13.75 -15.94
CA ASP A 282 -5.73 14.34 -16.30
C ASP A 282 -6.53 13.44 -17.26
N LYS A 283 -7.85 13.39 -17.08
CA LYS A 283 -8.75 12.42 -17.71
C LYS A 283 -8.72 12.51 -19.24
N GLN A 284 -8.05 11.57 -19.91
CA GLN A 284 -8.58 10.88 -21.10
C GLN A 284 -7.81 9.65 -21.60
N GLY A 285 -6.75 9.20 -20.93
CA GLY A 285 -6.06 8.01 -21.42
C GLY A 285 -4.76 7.74 -20.71
N LEU A 286 -4.84 7.40 -19.44
CA LEU A 286 -3.98 6.50 -18.67
C LEU A 286 -3.99 6.98 -17.20
N PRO A 287 -4.08 6.04 -16.25
CA PRO A 287 -4.55 4.69 -16.46
C PRO A 287 -6.08 4.69 -16.59
N VAL A 288 -6.60 4.25 -17.75
CA VAL A 288 -8.05 4.11 -18.09
C VAL A 288 -8.82 3.23 -17.09
N PHE A 289 -8.12 2.61 -16.15
CA PHE A 289 -8.58 1.58 -15.23
C PHE A 289 -8.72 2.04 -13.77
N ARG A 290 -8.52 3.32 -13.44
CA ARG A 290 -8.75 3.81 -12.07
C ARG A 290 -10.21 3.60 -11.65
N ASN A 291 -10.39 2.75 -10.66
CA ASN A 291 -11.68 2.38 -10.06
C ASN A 291 -11.56 2.42 -8.53
N ILE A 292 -12.67 2.14 -7.82
CA ILE A 292 -12.68 2.18 -6.35
C ILE A 292 -11.63 1.23 -5.75
N PRO A 293 -11.54 -0.06 -6.12
CA PRO A 293 -10.49 -0.96 -5.62
C PRO A 293 -9.06 -0.45 -5.83
N TYR A 294 -8.77 0.09 -7.02
CA TYR A 294 -7.45 0.61 -7.36
C TYR A 294 -7.08 1.80 -6.49
N ASP A 295 -8.00 2.76 -6.34
CA ASP A 295 -7.81 3.91 -5.46
C ASP A 295 -7.68 3.48 -3.99
N THR A 296 -8.38 2.43 -3.57
CA THR A 296 -8.25 1.84 -2.23
C THR A 296 -6.84 1.29 -1.98
N SER A 297 -6.26 0.53 -2.94
CA SER A 297 -4.87 0.07 -2.82
C SER A 297 -3.86 1.22 -2.75
N ILE A 298 -4.04 2.27 -3.57
CA ILE A 298 -3.22 3.49 -3.47
C ILE A 298 -3.37 4.12 -2.08
N GLY A 299 -4.61 4.27 -1.61
CA GLY A 299 -4.92 4.87 -0.32
C GLY A 299 -4.26 4.13 0.83
N GLY A 300 -4.41 2.80 0.89
CA GLY A 300 -3.80 1.98 1.92
C GLY A 300 -2.27 2.07 1.92
N CYS A 301 -1.65 2.03 0.74
CA CYS A 301 -0.21 2.19 0.61
C CYS A 301 0.26 3.59 1.04
N LEU A 302 -0.36 4.66 0.52
CA LEU A 302 -0.02 6.05 0.85
C LEU A 302 -0.09 6.32 2.36
N ASN A 303 -1.10 5.77 3.04
CA ASN A 303 -1.25 5.96 4.48
C ASN A 303 -0.07 5.40 5.26
N VAL A 304 0.40 4.20 4.90
CA VAL A 304 1.58 3.58 5.52
C VAL A 304 2.85 4.36 5.19
N LEU A 305 3.00 4.78 3.92
CA LEU A 305 4.18 5.55 3.50
C LEU A 305 4.32 6.87 4.29
N TYR A 306 3.25 7.65 4.42
CA TYR A 306 3.30 8.92 5.16
C TYR A 306 3.28 8.77 6.68
N SER A 307 2.80 7.65 7.23
CA SER A 307 2.86 7.41 8.67
C SER A 307 4.25 7.02 9.15
N SER A 308 5.03 6.35 8.29
CA SER A 308 6.27 5.70 8.66
C SER A 308 7.52 6.44 8.15
N CYS A 309 7.45 7.11 6.99
CA CYS A 309 8.63 7.78 6.43
C CYS A 309 9.18 8.91 7.32
N CYS A 310 10.48 9.16 7.19
CA CYS A 310 11.16 10.23 7.89
C CYS A 310 10.71 11.63 7.41
N ASP A 311 10.89 12.64 8.27
CA ASP A 311 10.46 14.01 8.00
C ASP A 311 11.11 14.60 6.73
N ASP A 312 12.30 14.14 6.34
CA ASP A 312 12.97 14.62 5.13
C ASP A 312 12.28 14.12 3.85
N VAL A 313 11.79 12.87 3.84
CA VAL A 313 10.96 12.36 2.73
C VAL A 313 9.64 13.13 2.65
N VAL A 314 9.04 13.47 3.78
CA VAL A 314 7.82 14.31 3.81
C VAL A 314 8.09 15.66 3.17
N LYS A 315 9.19 16.34 3.50
CA LYS A 315 9.56 17.63 2.91
C LYS A 315 9.80 17.53 1.41
N LEU A 316 10.50 16.49 0.95
CA LEU A 316 10.83 16.29 -0.46
C LEU A 316 9.60 16.01 -1.34
N THR A 317 8.53 15.47 -0.77
CA THR A 317 7.31 15.05 -1.50
C THR A 317 6.11 15.95 -1.25
N ALA A 318 6.22 16.91 -0.32
CA ALA A 318 5.11 17.75 0.11
C ALA A 318 4.48 18.56 -1.02
N ALA A 319 5.30 19.20 -1.86
CA ALA A 319 4.80 20.04 -2.95
C ALA A 319 4.00 19.21 -3.98
N ASP A 320 4.48 18.02 -4.33
CA ASP A 320 3.82 17.11 -5.26
C ASP A 320 2.46 16.65 -4.70
N MET A 321 2.43 16.24 -3.42
CA MET A 321 1.19 15.83 -2.75
C MET A 321 0.18 16.96 -2.61
N VAL A 322 0.60 18.15 -2.17
CA VAL A 322 -0.30 19.29 -2.01
C VAL A 322 -0.84 19.73 -3.38
N GLY A 323 -0.02 19.66 -4.42
CA GLY A 323 -0.40 20.01 -5.79
C GLY A 323 -1.56 19.16 -6.33
N ILE A 324 -1.59 17.86 -6.02
CA ILE A 324 -2.64 16.94 -6.49
C ILE A 324 -3.85 16.83 -5.55
N PHE A 325 -3.77 17.43 -4.36
CA PHE A 325 -4.65 17.10 -3.23
C PHE A 325 -6.14 17.32 -3.54
N SER A 326 -6.50 18.52 -3.99
CA SER A 326 -7.89 18.89 -4.28
C SER A 326 -8.49 18.09 -5.43
N GLN A 327 -7.74 17.96 -6.53
CA GLN A 327 -8.14 17.22 -7.72
C GLN A 327 -8.33 15.73 -7.40
N SER A 328 -7.44 15.15 -6.60
CA SER A 328 -7.49 13.73 -6.23
C SER A 328 -8.65 13.43 -5.29
N LEU A 329 -8.86 14.26 -4.27
CA LEU A 329 -10.00 14.16 -3.36
C LEU A 329 -11.35 14.26 -4.08
N TRP A 330 -11.44 15.15 -5.05
CA TRP A 330 -12.65 15.34 -5.85
C TRP A 330 -12.92 14.16 -6.80
N ARG A 331 -11.88 13.58 -7.39
CA ARG A 331 -12.03 12.51 -8.40
C ARG A 331 -12.36 11.16 -7.81
N THR A 332 -11.79 10.84 -6.65
CA THR A 332 -11.88 9.49 -6.10
C THR A 332 -13.22 9.25 -5.42
N LYS A 333 -13.74 8.03 -5.60
CA LYS A 333 -14.87 7.51 -4.82
C LYS A 333 -14.40 6.63 -3.65
N SER A 334 -13.10 6.35 -3.54
CA SER A 334 -12.55 5.54 -2.45
C SER A 334 -12.44 6.38 -1.18
N MET A 335 -13.13 5.95 -0.12
CA MET A 335 -13.01 6.58 1.19
C MET A 335 -11.61 6.38 1.79
N GLU A 336 -10.97 5.25 1.50
CA GLU A 336 -9.61 4.97 1.96
C GLU A 336 -8.62 5.97 1.37
N LEU A 337 -8.67 6.21 0.07
CA LEU A 337 -7.82 7.23 -0.55
C LEU A 337 -8.11 8.64 -0.02
N LYS A 338 -9.38 9.00 0.20
CA LYS A 338 -9.73 10.31 0.79
C LYS A 338 -9.11 10.51 2.16
N VAL A 339 -9.21 9.49 3.03
CA VAL A 339 -8.63 9.54 4.38
C VAL A 339 -7.10 9.62 4.31
N SER A 340 -6.46 8.83 3.45
CA SER A 340 -5.00 8.81 3.29
C SER A 340 -4.45 10.14 2.79
N LEU A 341 -5.12 10.77 1.82
CA LEU A 341 -4.74 12.10 1.33
C LEU A 341 -4.85 13.14 2.46
N CYS A 342 -5.93 13.11 3.25
CA CYS A 342 -6.10 14.00 4.40
C CYS A 342 -5.02 13.76 5.48
N ASN A 343 -4.67 12.49 5.76
CA ASN A 343 -3.60 12.14 6.69
C ASN A 343 -2.23 12.64 6.20
N ALA A 344 -1.92 12.46 4.92
CA ALA A 344 -0.71 12.99 4.30
C ALA A 344 -0.67 14.52 4.41
N TYR A 345 -1.76 15.22 4.07
CA TYR A 345 -1.86 16.67 4.20
C TYR A 345 -1.62 17.13 5.65
N MET A 346 -2.25 16.47 6.64
CA MET A 346 -2.01 16.78 8.06
C MET A 346 -0.56 16.56 8.48
N ARG A 347 0.08 15.50 7.99
CA ARG A 347 1.50 15.21 8.27
C ARG A 347 2.41 16.26 7.65
N ILE A 348 2.13 16.67 6.41
CA ILE A 348 2.85 17.75 5.72
C ILE A 348 2.67 19.06 6.49
N ALA A 349 1.45 19.43 6.90
CA ALA A 349 1.19 20.66 7.63
C ALA A 349 1.95 20.76 8.95
N LYS A 350 2.15 19.61 9.64
CA LYS A 350 2.90 19.56 10.90
C LYS A 350 4.42 19.72 10.73
N ILE A 351 4.97 19.38 9.57
CA ILE A 351 6.43 19.34 9.33
C ILE A 351 6.89 20.52 8.47
N CYS A 352 6.09 20.90 7.47
CA CYS A 352 6.44 21.86 6.45
C CYS A 352 5.90 23.25 6.77
N PRO A 353 6.58 24.33 6.36
CA PRO A 353 6.07 25.69 6.48
C PRO A 353 4.74 25.91 5.71
N SER A 354 3.96 26.90 6.15
CA SER A 354 2.62 27.25 5.63
C SER A 354 2.53 27.52 4.13
N HIS A 355 3.58 28.08 3.52
CA HIS A 355 3.62 28.31 2.07
C HIS A 355 3.63 27.04 1.23
N ILE A 356 4.07 25.89 1.81
CA ILE A 356 4.12 24.60 1.10
C ILE A 356 2.74 23.93 1.13
N TRP A 357 2.08 23.91 2.29
CA TRP A 357 0.83 23.17 2.46
C TRP A 357 -0.44 23.96 2.12
N ARG A 358 -0.34 25.29 1.92
CA ARG A 358 -1.37 26.12 1.27
C ARG A 358 -2.77 25.95 1.90
N PRO A 359 -3.00 26.50 3.11
CA PRO A 359 -4.27 26.38 3.85
C PRO A 359 -5.52 26.70 3.02
N GLU A 360 -5.37 27.62 2.05
CA GLU A 360 -6.46 28.11 1.20
C GLU A 360 -7.19 26.98 0.48
N ILE A 361 -6.47 25.91 0.09
CA ILE A 361 -7.02 24.77 -0.66
C ILE A 361 -8.15 24.08 0.13
N LEU A 362 -8.09 24.08 1.47
CA LEU A 362 -9.13 23.47 2.29
C LEU A 362 -10.48 24.18 2.16
N VAL A 363 -10.46 25.51 2.00
CA VAL A 363 -11.68 26.33 1.90
C VAL A 363 -12.36 26.07 0.54
N ASP A 364 -11.57 26.01 -0.53
CA ASP A 364 -12.09 25.73 -1.88
C ASP A 364 -12.84 24.38 -1.93
N MET A 365 -12.32 23.38 -1.22
CA MET A 365 -12.90 22.04 -1.19
C MET A 365 -14.20 21.91 -0.38
N LEU A 366 -14.51 22.85 0.53
CA LEU A 366 -15.79 22.85 1.25
C LEU A 366 -16.98 23.04 0.30
N SER A 367 -16.75 23.59 -0.89
CA SER A 367 -17.77 23.81 -1.92
C SER A 367 -18.09 22.56 -2.75
N PHE A 368 -17.39 21.44 -2.52
CA PHE A 368 -17.59 20.24 -3.33
C PHE A 368 -18.96 19.58 -3.07
N PRO A 369 -19.63 19.08 -4.13
CA PRO A 369 -20.97 18.52 -4.00
C PRO A 369 -20.99 17.20 -3.23
N GLU A 370 -19.91 16.41 -3.30
CA GLU A 370 -19.75 15.20 -2.49
C GLU A 370 -18.90 15.54 -1.25
N PRO A 371 -19.46 15.44 -0.02
CA PRO A 371 -18.73 15.82 1.17
C PRO A 371 -17.61 14.84 1.51
N CYS A 372 -16.44 15.40 1.87
CA CYS A 372 -15.32 14.65 2.41
C CYS A 372 -15.16 14.97 3.89
N PHE A 373 -15.78 14.18 4.77
CA PHE A 373 -15.73 14.42 6.21
C PHE A 373 -14.32 14.34 6.82
N ALA A 374 -13.37 13.67 6.15
CA ALA A 374 -11.96 13.65 6.57
C ALA A 374 -11.30 15.05 6.54
N LEU A 375 -11.87 16.02 5.79
CA LEU A 375 -11.42 17.41 5.81
C LEU A 375 -11.62 18.08 7.18
N ILE A 376 -12.58 17.61 7.99
CA ILE A 376 -12.80 18.14 9.34
C ILE A 376 -11.51 18.05 10.16
N ASP A 377 -10.80 16.92 10.08
CA ASP A 377 -9.57 16.71 10.84
C ASP A 377 -8.39 17.52 10.25
N CYS A 378 -8.38 17.74 8.93
CA CYS A 378 -7.46 18.70 8.30
C CYS A 378 -7.65 20.11 8.86
N PHE A 379 -8.90 20.60 8.93
CA PHE A 379 -9.21 21.91 9.52
C PHE A 379 -8.79 21.98 11.00
N LYS A 380 -9.08 20.95 11.80
CA LYS A 380 -8.63 20.91 13.21
C LYS A 380 -7.11 20.97 13.33
N ALA A 381 -6.38 20.25 12.47
CA ALA A 381 -4.92 20.29 12.46
C ALA A 381 -4.40 21.68 12.09
N VAL A 382 -4.94 22.30 11.04
CA VAL A 382 -4.56 23.65 10.60
C VAL A 382 -4.85 24.70 11.67
N LEU A 383 -6.01 24.65 12.31
CA LEU A 383 -6.36 25.56 13.43
C LEU A 383 -5.40 25.39 14.61
N SER A 384 -4.99 24.17 14.92
CA SER A 384 -4.01 23.91 15.98
C SER A 384 -2.60 24.41 15.63
N ILE A 385 -2.23 24.48 14.35
CA ILE A 385 -0.90 24.91 13.90
C ILE A 385 -0.84 26.44 13.78
N LEU A 386 -1.82 27.06 13.09
CA LEU A 386 -1.86 28.51 12.86
C LEU A 386 -2.37 29.32 14.06
N GLY A 387 -2.90 28.64 15.07
CA GLY A 387 -3.49 29.25 16.24
C GLY A 387 -4.97 29.58 16.04
N PRO A 388 -5.87 29.12 16.94
CA PRO A 388 -7.30 29.34 16.81
C PRO A 388 -7.69 30.81 16.95
N ASP A 389 -6.92 31.60 17.70
CA ASP A 389 -7.20 33.03 17.91
C ASP A 389 -6.89 33.87 16.66
N TYR A 390 -5.85 33.52 15.92
CA TYR A 390 -5.50 34.20 14.67
C TYR A 390 -6.48 33.84 13.55
N VAL A 391 -6.78 32.54 13.39
CA VAL A 391 -7.70 32.07 12.32
C VAL A 391 -9.17 32.32 12.66
N GLY A 392 -9.54 32.19 13.93
CA GLY A 392 -10.91 32.40 14.41
C GLY A 392 -11.23 33.86 14.74
N GLY A 393 -10.22 34.70 14.91
CA GLY A 393 -10.34 36.07 15.37
C GLY A 393 -10.64 36.16 16.86
N SER A 394 -9.78 36.86 17.62
CA SER A 394 -10.00 37.14 19.03
C SER A 394 -11.21 38.05 19.27
N LEU A 395 -11.93 37.81 20.36
CA LEU A 395 -13.05 38.66 20.77
C LEU A 395 -12.51 39.95 21.42
N PRO A 396 -13.01 41.15 21.07
CA PRO A 396 -12.58 42.38 21.71
C PRO A 396 -12.96 42.36 23.21
N GLY A 397 -11.96 42.22 24.07
CA GLY A 397 -12.12 42.18 25.53
C GLY A 397 -11.30 41.10 26.25
N MET A 398 -10.79 40.09 25.53
CA MET A 398 -9.76 39.18 26.04
C MET A 398 -8.42 39.60 25.46
N GLY A 399 -7.69 40.44 26.21
CA GLY A 399 -6.30 40.72 25.91
C GLY A 399 -5.48 39.43 25.98
N SER A 400 -4.44 39.37 25.17
CA SER A 400 -3.38 38.35 25.20
C SER A 400 -2.88 38.21 26.65
N SER A 401 -3.36 37.20 27.38
CA SER A 401 -2.71 36.83 28.63
C SER A 401 -1.58 35.89 28.25
N GLU A 402 -0.37 36.44 28.25
CA GLU A 402 0.83 35.63 28.37
C GLU A 402 0.68 34.68 29.59
N LEU A 403 1.09 33.43 29.39
CA LEU A 403 1.40 32.40 30.39
C LEU A 403 0.22 31.73 31.11
N SER A 404 -0.14 30.54 30.63
CA SER A 404 -0.05 29.37 31.52
C SER A 404 0.43 28.12 30.77
N ASN A 405 1.76 27.98 30.68
CA ASN A 405 2.38 26.66 30.70
C ASN A 405 2.07 26.05 32.08
N LYS A 406 1.01 25.25 32.18
CA LYS A 406 0.92 24.21 33.20
C LYS A 406 1.17 22.88 32.52
N SER A 407 2.47 22.59 32.34
CA SER A 407 2.95 21.23 32.30
C SER A 407 2.42 20.50 33.55
N ILE A 408 1.67 19.43 33.32
CA ILE A 408 1.31 18.48 34.37
C ILE A 408 2.62 17.78 34.76
N GLU A 409 3.28 18.29 35.79
CA GLU A 409 4.37 17.60 36.48
C GLU A 409 3.78 16.38 37.21
N THR A 410 3.94 15.21 36.62
CA THR A 410 3.94 13.96 37.38
C THR A 410 5.29 13.85 38.09
N SER A 411 5.23 13.87 39.42
CA SER A 411 6.34 13.64 40.33
C SER A 411 7.15 12.38 39.99
N ARG A 412 8.47 12.51 39.91
CA ARG A 412 9.45 11.43 40.17
C ARG A 412 10.82 12.02 40.52
N ILE A 413 11.04 12.05 41.84
CA ILE A 413 12.29 12.01 42.60
C ILE A 413 13.54 11.62 41.77
N GLY A 414 14.58 12.47 41.84
CA GLY A 414 15.95 12.08 41.47
C GLY A 414 16.84 13.17 40.86
N GLU A 415 17.00 14.34 41.49
CA GLU A 415 17.97 15.34 41.02
C GLU A 415 19.42 14.95 41.37
N LYS A 416 20.26 14.84 40.34
CA LYS A 416 21.72 15.05 40.44
C LYS A 416 22.13 16.14 39.45
N ARG A 417 22.91 17.11 39.96
CA ARG A 417 23.25 18.43 39.40
C ARG A 417 23.97 18.37 38.04
N PRO A 418 23.86 19.40 37.17
CA PRO A 418 24.79 19.61 36.07
C PRO A 418 26.05 20.38 36.52
N PHE A 419 27.19 19.95 36.01
CA PHE A 419 28.51 20.58 36.13
C PHE A 419 28.69 21.60 35.00
N GLU A 420 29.18 22.81 35.34
CA GLU A 420 29.76 23.76 34.39
C GLU A 420 31.20 23.35 34.05
N ASP A 421 31.63 23.51 32.80
CA ASP A 421 33.02 23.90 32.54
C ASP A 421 33.16 24.72 31.24
N LEU A 422 33.93 25.80 31.37
CA LEU A 422 34.44 26.66 30.32
C LEU A 422 35.67 26.00 29.68
N ASP A 423 35.89 26.17 28.37
CA ASP A 423 37.09 26.88 27.88
C ASP A 423 37.24 26.90 26.34
N ILE A 424 37.17 28.12 25.80
CA ILE A 424 38.15 28.81 24.94
C ILE A 424 39.13 27.93 24.12
N VAL A 425 39.09 28.00 22.77
CA VAL A 425 40.31 28.14 21.93
C VAL A 425 40.06 29.00 20.67
N LYS A 426 41.09 29.78 20.34
CA LYS A 426 41.21 30.96 19.47
C LYS A 426 41.29 30.66 17.97
N LYS A 427 40.83 31.62 17.15
CA LYS A 427 41.15 31.78 15.71
C LYS A 427 42.58 32.34 15.50
N LYS A 428 43.28 31.88 14.46
CA LYS A 428 44.39 32.60 13.76
C LYS A 428 44.44 32.20 12.25
N ARG A 429 45.00 33.11 11.45
CA ARG A 429 44.85 33.43 9.99
C ARG A 429 45.57 32.52 8.95
N PRO A 430 45.31 32.69 7.62
CA PRO A 430 45.66 31.77 6.51
C PRO A 430 46.87 32.19 5.62
N LYS A 431 47.26 31.34 4.65
CA LYS A 431 48.05 31.68 3.43
C LYS A 431 47.88 30.64 2.27
N MET A 432 47.67 31.14 1.05
CA MET A 432 47.66 30.50 -0.32
C MET A 432 49.01 29.84 -0.67
N ASP A 433 49.21 28.92 -1.63
CA ASP A 433 48.75 28.67 -3.05
C ASP A 433 48.95 27.15 -3.36
N GLY A 434 48.41 26.47 -4.39
CA GLY A 434 47.61 26.83 -5.57
C GLY A 434 47.27 25.57 -6.43
N GLU A 435 46.21 25.71 -7.26
CA GLU A 435 45.79 25.00 -8.50
C GLU A 435 45.65 23.45 -8.50
N ILE A 436 44.53 22.82 -8.92
CA ILE A 436 43.88 22.87 -10.24
C ILE A 436 42.35 22.61 -10.17
N VAL A 437 41.62 23.55 -10.81
CA VAL A 437 40.32 23.56 -11.52
C VAL A 437 39.48 22.27 -11.66
N SER A 438 38.25 22.30 -11.13
CA SER A 438 37.01 21.98 -11.89
C SER A 438 35.83 22.77 -11.32
N SER A 439 35.08 23.41 -12.20
CA SER A 439 34.08 24.45 -11.94
C SER A 439 32.73 23.93 -11.43
N GLU A 440 32.38 24.26 -10.19
CA GLU A 440 31.00 24.42 -9.71
C GLU A 440 30.83 25.86 -9.23
N ALA A 441 29.92 26.60 -9.88
CA ALA A 441 29.58 27.96 -9.49
C ALA A 441 28.46 27.91 -8.44
N ASP A 442 28.91 27.93 -7.19
CA ASP A 442 28.14 28.14 -5.98
C ASP A 442 28.00 29.67 -5.74
N ILE A 443 26.83 30.15 -5.32
CA ILE A 443 26.75 31.34 -4.45
C ILE A 443 25.68 31.11 -3.39
N MET A 444 26.08 30.49 -2.28
CA MET A 444 25.43 30.63 -0.99
C MET A 444 26.47 30.81 0.12
N VAL A 445 26.74 32.06 0.54
CA VAL A 445 27.51 32.45 1.75
C VAL A 445 27.06 33.87 2.14
N GLU A 446 26.74 34.30 3.37
CA GLU A 446 26.66 33.70 4.70
C GLU A 446 25.71 34.53 5.58
N CYS A 447 25.14 33.81 6.54
CA CYS A 447 24.49 34.18 7.80
C CYS A 447 25.02 35.42 8.56
N LYS A 448 24.09 36.29 9.01
CA LYS A 448 23.87 36.65 10.43
C LYS A 448 22.79 37.73 10.59
N LYS A 449 21.63 37.36 11.13
CA LYS A 449 20.85 38.14 12.11
C LYS A 449 19.91 37.17 12.88
N PRO A 450 19.77 37.32 14.21
CA PRO A 450 19.13 36.33 15.06
C PRO A 450 17.60 36.45 15.02
N HIS A 451 16.89 35.32 15.05
CA HIS A 451 15.55 35.12 15.62
C HIS A 451 14.37 36.08 15.30
N VAL A 452 14.21 36.62 14.08
CA VAL A 452 13.06 37.55 13.82
C VAL A 452 12.16 37.23 12.59
N LYS A 453 12.33 36.14 11.82
CA LYS A 453 11.61 36.05 10.51
C LYS A 453 10.85 34.77 10.14
N ILE A 454 10.39 34.00 11.13
CA ILE A 454 9.44 32.88 10.88
C ILE A 454 8.02 33.27 11.31
N CYS A 455 7.89 34.03 12.40
CA CYS A 455 6.60 34.43 12.98
C CYS A 455 5.74 35.33 12.07
N GLU A 456 6.35 36.29 11.34
CA GLU A 456 5.63 37.18 10.41
C GLU A 456 4.92 36.41 9.27
N THR A 457 5.43 35.24 8.90
CA THR A 457 4.90 34.46 7.77
C THR A 457 3.63 33.71 8.19
N GLU A 458 3.64 33.06 9.35
CA GLU A 458 2.49 32.28 9.84
C GLU A 458 1.29 33.15 10.20
N GLU A 459 1.51 34.32 10.81
CA GLU A 459 0.44 35.28 11.10
C GLU A 459 -0.22 35.80 9.81
N THR A 460 0.57 36.03 8.75
CA THR A 460 0.05 36.43 7.43
C THR A 460 -0.82 35.32 6.82
N TYR A 461 -0.38 34.05 6.88
CA TYR A 461 -1.18 32.92 6.40
C TYR A 461 -2.45 32.68 7.24
N ALA A 462 -2.37 32.85 8.57
CA ALA A 462 -3.52 32.76 9.45
C ALA A 462 -4.57 33.84 9.14
N ASN A 463 -4.13 35.08 8.92
CA ASN A 463 -5.00 36.20 8.52
C ASN A 463 -5.63 35.98 7.14
N ASN A 464 -4.86 35.46 6.17
CA ASN A 464 -5.40 35.12 4.85
C ASN A 464 -6.47 34.03 4.94
N LEU A 465 -6.21 32.96 5.71
CA LEU A 465 -7.19 31.90 5.94
C LEU A 465 -8.44 32.43 6.68
N HIS A 466 -8.28 33.30 7.68
CA HIS A 466 -9.38 33.96 8.36
C HIS A 466 -10.28 34.70 7.37
N ASN A 467 -9.69 35.55 6.51
CA ASN A 467 -10.43 36.33 5.52
C ASN A 467 -11.17 35.43 4.51
N LEU A 468 -10.53 34.35 4.05
CA LEU A 468 -11.16 33.36 3.17
C LEU A 468 -12.36 32.68 3.85
N LEU A 469 -12.20 32.25 5.10
CA LEU A 469 -13.28 31.60 5.86
C LEU A 469 -14.43 32.55 6.15
N VAL A 470 -14.17 33.80 6.53
CA VAL A 470 -15.20 34.82 6.75
C VAL A 470 -15.98 35.08 5.45
N SER A 471 -15.29 35.22 4.32
CA SER A 471 -15.92 35.37 3.01
C SER A 471 -16.76 34.15 2.66
N PHE A 472 -16.21 32.95 2.85
CA PHE A 472 -16.88 31.69 2.52
C PHE A 472 -18.14 31.47 3.38
N VAL A 473 -18.07 31.64 4.70
CA VAL A 473 -19.24 31.57 5.60
C VAL A 473 -20.29 32.61 5.21
N GLY A 474 -19.86 33.78 4.73
CA GLY A 474 -20.76 34.79 4.15
C GLY A 474 -21.55 34.32 2.92
N CYS A 475 -21.03 33.36 2.15
CA CYS A 475 -21.70 32.72 1.01
C CYS A 475 -22.64 31.56 1.42
N LEU A 476 -22.54 31.06 2.66
CA LEU A 476 -23.33 29.93 3.16
C LEU A 476 -24.67 30.34 3.78
N LYS A 477 -25.08 31.62 3.70
CA LYS A 477 -26.26 32.13 4.41
C LYS A 477 -27.56 31.58 3.85
N ALA A 478 -28.53 31.30 4.72
CA ALA A 478 -29.88 30.87 4.30
C ALA A 478 -30.60 31.91 3.41
N SER A 479 -30.29 33.21 3.59
CA SER A 479 -30.88 34.31 2.81
C SER A 479 -30.20 34.57 1.47
N SER A 480 -29.07 33.92 1.18
CA SER A 480 -28.30 34.13 -0.05
C SER A 480 -28.71 33.19 -1.19
N ILE A 481 -29.96 32.72 -1.25
CA ILE A 481 -30.50 31.93 -2.39
C ILE A 481 -30.61 32.83 -3.64
N ARG A 482 -29.45 33.15 -4.23
CA ARG A 482 -29.29 33.85 -5.52
C ARG A 482 -28.80 32.85 -6.57
N ALA A 483 -28.84 33.24 -7.84
CA ALA A 483 -28.42 32.39 -8.96
C ALA A 483 -26.97 31.86 -8.86
N ASP A 484 -26.10 32.54 -8.11
CA ASP A 484 -24.68 32.18 -7.92
C ASP A 484 -24.39 31.45 -6.60
N ALA A 485 -25.43 31.07 -5.84
CA ALA A 485 -25.27 30.47 -4.52
C ALA A 485 -25.04 28.96 -4.58
N LEU A 486 -24.25 28.44 -3.63
CA LEU A 486 -24.11 27.00 -3.44
C LEU A 486 -25.48 26.37 -3.14
N ARG A 487 -25.67 25.15 -3.63
CA ARG A 487 -26.89 24.38 -3.36
C ARG A 487 -27.11 24.28 -1.84
N PRO A 488 -28.34 24.43 -1.33
CA PRO A 488 -28.63 24.35 0.10
C PRO A 488 -28.03 23.14 0.81
N GLU A 489 -28.06 21.96 0.17
CA GLU A 489 -27.47 20.73 0.72
C GLU A 489 -25.96 20.82 0.91
N VAL A 490 -25.27 21.42 -0.06
CA VAL A 490 -23.81 21.63 -0.02
C VAL A 490 -23.46 22.67 1.04
N SER A 491 -24.23 23.77 1.10
CA SER A 491 -24.04 24.84 2.08
C SER A 491 -24.19 24.33 3.51
N LEU A 492 -25.24 23.56 3.79
CA LEU A 492 -25.47 22.93 5.09
C LEU A 492 -24.38 21.95 5.48
N THR A 493 -23.89 21.16 4.52
CA THR A 493 -22.84 20.18 4.78
C THR A 493 -21.52 20.87 5.10
N ALA A 494 -21.13 21.87 4.29
CA ALA A 494 -19.94 22.70 4.54
C ALA A 494 -20.01 23.38 5.91
N LEU A 495 -21.16 23.97 6.25
CA LEU A 495 -21.39 24.63 7.53
C LEU A 495 -21.33 23.66 8.71
N SER A 496 -21.90 22.46 8.55
CA SER A 496 -21.83 21.39 9.56
C SER A 496 -20.39 20.93 9.79
N MET A 497 -19.60 20.76 8.73
CA MET A 497 -18.17 20.40 8.83
C MET A 497 -17.38 21.48 9.56
N LEU A 498 -17.61 22.76 9.24
CA LEU A 498 -17.00 23.90 9.92
C LEU A 498 -17.41 23.96 11.40
N CYS A 499 -18.69 23.72 11.72
CA CYS A 499 -19.16 23.65 13.12
C CYS A 499 -18.37 22.59 13.91
N ILE A 500 -18.16 21.40 13.34
CA ILE A 500 -17.42 20.31 14.00
C ILE A 500 -15.92 20.63 14.10
N ALA A 501 -15.34 21.33 13.12
CA ALA A 501 -13.93 21.73 13.19
C ALA A 501 -13.69 22.80 14.27
N PHE A 502 -14.57 23.80 14.35
CA PHE A 502 -14.47 24.94 15.26
C PHE A 502 -15.05 24.68 16.66
N CYS A 503 -15.75 23.56 16.90
CA CYS A 503 -16.33 23.26 18.23
C CYS A 503 -15.29 23.15 19.35
N ARG A 504 -14.02 22.87 19.02
CA ARG A 504 -12.90 22.88 19.97
C ARG A 504 -12.50 24.28 20.43
N TYR A 505 -12.89 25.31 19.69
CA TYR A 505 -12.54 26.71 19.93
C TYR A 505 -13.79 27.60 19.85
N PRO A 506 -14.79 27.40 20.73
CA PRO A 506 -16.09 28.06 20.62
C PRO A 506 -16.02 29.57 20.90
N GLU A 507 -14.96 30.04 21.56
CA GLU A 507 -14.78 31.42 22.02
C GLU A 507 -14.30 32.39 20.92
N THR A 508 -13.96 31.87 19.73
CA THR A 508 -13.51 32.72 18.62
C THR A 508 -14.66 33.47 17.96
N ARG A 509 -14.37 34.61 17.33
CA ARG A 509 -15.41 35.38 16.63
C ARG A 509 -16.02 34.58 15.47
N LEU A 510 -15.19 33.86 14.73
CA LEU A 510 -15.59 33.07 13.58
C LEU A 510 -16.45 31.86 13.98
N SER A 511 -16.14 31.16 15.08
CA SER A 511 -16.98 30.07 15.59
C SER A 511 -18.39 30.55 15.94
N MET A 512 -18.51 31.72 16.58
CA MET A 512 -19.83 32.32 16.86
C MET A 512 -20.63 32.60 15.58
N VAL A 513 -19.98 33.17 14.56
CA VAL A 513 -20.63 33.43 13.25
C VAL A 513 -21.07 32.12 12.60
N ILE A 514 -20.20 31.10 12.56
CA ILE A 514 -20.51 29.78 12.01
C ILE A 514 -21.73 29.16 12.71
N PHE A 515 -21.78 29.17 14.05
CA PHE A 515 -22.90 28.61 14.80
C PHE A 515 -24.20 29.39 14.60
N GLN A 516 -24.13 30.73 14.53
CA GLN A 516 -25.30 31.56 14.23
C GLN A 516 -25.87 31.30 12.84
N GLU A 517 -25.00 31.18 11.83
CA GLU A 517 -25.45 30.82 10.48
C GLU A 517 -26.08 29.43 10.48
N MET A 518 -25.54 28.45 11.22
CA MET A 518 -26.15 27.10 11.32
C MET A 518 -27.54 27.14 11.96
N ILE A 519 -27.74 27.97 12.99
CA ILE A 519 -29.05 28.19 13.60
C ILE A 519 -30.01 28.83 12.60
N SER A 520 -29.54 29.74 11.74
CA SER A 520 -30.38 30.41 10.74
C SER A 520 -30.97 29.46 9.69
N TRP A 521 -30.33 28.32 9.46
CA TRP A 521 -30.79 27.29 8.54
C TRP A 521 -31.86 26.36 9.12
N ILE A 522 -32.06 26.34 10.44
CA ILE A 522 -33.01 25.44 11.11
C ILE A 522 -34.42 25.51 10.51
N PRO A 523 -35.03 26.68 10.25
CA PRO A 523 -36.36 26.76 9.65
C PRO A 523 -36.45 26.05 8.29
N TRP A 524 -35.44 26.25 7.43
CA TRP A 524 -35.38 25.60 6.12
C TRP A 524 -35.25 24.08 6.25
N ILE A 525 -34.44 23.58 7.19
CA ILE A 525 -34.29 22.14 7.46
C ILE A 525 -35.65 21.53 7.86
N TYR A 526 -36.41 22.22 8.72
CA TYR A 526 -37.75 21.76 9.11
C TYR A 526 -38.72 21.72 7.94
N GLU A 527 -38.67 22.68 7.02
CA GLU A 527 -39.52 22.71 5.81
C GLU A 527 -39.23 21.57 4.82
N GLN A 528 -38.03 21.00 4.80
CA GLN A 528 -37.69 19.87 3.92
C GLN A 528 -38.09 18.49 4.47
N VAL A 529 -38.36 18.39 5.77
CA VAL A 529 -38.73 17.14 6.46
C VAL A 529 -40.26 16.97 6.57
N ALA A 530 -41.01 18.06 6.36
CA ALA A 530 -42.47 18.08 6.28
C ALA A 530 -42.95 17.74 4.86
#